data_AF-A0A2D8A5Y8-F1
#
_entry.id   AF-A0A2D8A5Y8-F1
#
_cell.length_a   1.000
_cell.length_b   1.000
_cell.length_c   1.000
_cell.angle_alpha   90.00
_cell.angle_beta   90.00
_cell.angle_gamma   90.00
#
_symmetry.space_group_name_H-M   'P 1'
#
loop_
_entity.id
_entity.type
_entity.pdbx_description
1 polymer ?
#
loop_
_entity_poly.entity_id
_entity_poly.type
_entity_poly.pdbx_seq_one_letter_code
_entity_poly.pdbx_strand_id
1 'polypeptide(L)'
;MSLGARWYRSASDMDEAPSNGIEFEVGAATIVEEDIPGTDCNAINNNYTSITPLGSWPSNHPLGLDKEALKQSILESSDGFPYWI
;
A
#
# COMPACT_ATOMS: atom_id res chain seq x y z
N MET A 1 -9.15 2.69 -7.89
CA MET A 1 -7.78 2.70 -7.34
C MET A 1 -7.39 1.36 -6.72
N SER A 2 -6.32 0.73 -7.20
CA SER A 2 -5.69 -0.45 -6.57
C SER A 2 -4.67 0.00 -5.52
N LEU A 3 -4.26 -0.89 -4.61
CA LEU A 3 -3.08 -0.66 -3.77
C LEU A 3 -1.83 -0.60 -4.64
N GLY A 4 -1.03 0.43 -4.46
CA GLY A 4 0.34 0.52 -4.99
C GLY A 4 1.31 -0.25 -4.11
N ALA A 5 2.56 -0.34 -4.56
CA ALA A 5 3.62 -1.01 -3.83
C ALA A 5 4.81 -0.08 -3.60
N ARG A 6 5.34 -0.14 -2.37
CA ARG A 6 6.63 0.44 -1.99
C ARG A 6 7.57 -0.67 -1.56
N TRP A 7 8.69 -0.80 -2.25
CA TRP A 7 9.69 -1.80 -1.94
C TRP A 7 10.80 -1.20 -1.09
N TYR A 8 10.92 -1.71 0.13
CA TYR A 8 12.02 -1.40 1.05
C TYR A 8 13.20 -2.32 0.70
N ARG A 9 14.26 -1.73 0.14
CA ARG A 9 15.47 -2.45 -0.30
C ARG A 9 16.57 -2.33 0.77
N SER A 10 17.36 -3.40 0.90
CA SER A 10 18.45 -3.51 1.88
C SER A 10 17.96 -3.14 3.28
N ALA A 11 16.93 -3.85 3.71
CA ALA A 11 16.14 -3.51 4.88
C ALA A 11 16.69 -4.04 6.21
N SER A 12 17.82 -4.74 6.16
CA SER A 12 18.44 -5.36 7.33
C SER A 12 19.92 -5.02 7.36
N ASP A 13 20.36 -4.37 8.43
CA ASP A 13 21.77 -4.20 8.74
C ASP A 13 22.10 -4.87 10.09
N MET A 14 23.36 -5.25 10.26
CA MET A 14 23.85 -5.95 11.45
C MET A 14 25.05 -5.20 12.01
N ASP A 15 24.91 -4.71 13.23
CA ASP A 15 25.98 -4.01 13.95
C ASP A 15 26.32 -4.71 15.28
N GLU A 16 27.59 -4.59 15.69
CA GLU A 16 28.02 -5.03 17.02
C GLU A 16 27.43 -4.10 18.09
N ALA A 17 26.64 -4.66 19.01
CA ALA A 17 26.01 -3.89 20.06
C ALA A 17 27.03 -3.51 21.17
N PRO A 18 26.91 -2.32 21.80
CA PRO A 18 27.84 -1.86 22.84
C PRO A 18 27.96 -2.76 24.07
N SER A 19 27.02 -3.68 24.27
CA SER A 19 26.98 -4.63 25.39
C SER A 19 26.89 -6.08 24.90
N ASN A 20 28.01 -6.62 24.40
CA ASN A 20 28.21 -8.05 24.08
C ASN A 20 27.02 -8.76 23.41
N GLY A 21 26.54 -8.19 22.30
CA GLY A 21 25.44 -8.77 21.51
C GLY A 21 25.49 -8.32 20.06
N ILE A 22 24.59 -8.85 19.25
CA ILE A 22 24.36 -8.42 17.86
C ILE A 22 23.03 -7.67 17.82
N GLU A 23 23.03 -6.47 17.24
CA GLU A 23 21.82 -5.72 16.95
C GLU A 23 21.45 -5.89 15.48
N PHE A 24 20.15 -6.01 15.20
CA PHE A 24 19.61 -6.06 13.85
C PHE A 24 18.72 -4.84 13.64
N GLU A 25 19.13 -3.94 12.76
CA GLU A 25 18.28 -2.83 12.35
C GLU A 25 17.37 -3.29 11.21
N VAL A 26 16.06 -3.12 11.41
CA VAL A 26 15.09 -3.26 10.33
C VAL A 26 14.71 -1.86 9.83
N GLY A 27 15.45 -1.39 8.84
CA GLY A 27 15.27 -0.08 8.20
C GLY A 27 15.01 -0.23 6.70
N ALA A 28 15.23 0.82 5.93
CA ALA A 28 15.44 0.67 4.49
C ALA A 28 16.48 1.67 4.00
N ALA A 29 17.55 1.15 3.41
CA ALA A 29 18.55 2.00 2.77
C ALA A 29 17.97 2.73 1.55
N THR A 30 16.96 2.16 0.89
CA THR A 30 16.27 2.79 -0.23
C THR A 30 14.83 2.32 -0.32
N ILE A 31 13.93 3.26 -0.60
CA ILE A 31 12.52 2.99 -0.93
C ILE A 31 12.37 3.14 -2.44
N VAL A 32 11.84 2.10 -3.09
CA VAL A 32 11.49 2.13 -4.51
C VAL A 32 9.97 2.08 -4.61
N GLU A 33 9.37 3.15 -5.12
CA GLU A 33 7.94 3.20 -5.41
C GLU A 33 7.69 2.71 -6.83
N GLU A 34 6.75 1.78 -7.01
CA GLU A 34 6.35 1.36 -8.35
C GLU A 34 5.41 2.39 -8.98
N ASP A 35 5.74 2.82 -10.20
CA ASP A 35 4.89 3.72 -10.98
C ASP A 35 3.79 2.95 -11.71
N ILE A 36 2.80 2.49 -10.93
CA ILE A 36 1.63 1.76 -11.45
C ILE A 36 0.45 2.71 -11.52
N PRO A 37 -0.07 3.05 -12.73
CA PRO A 37 -1.23 3.91 -12.88
C PRO A 37 -2.45 3.41 -12.10
N GLY A 38 -3.23 4.35 -11.57
CA GLY A 38 -4.46 4.03 -10.84
C GLY A 38 -4.21 3.39 -9.46
N THR A 39 -3.01 3.58 -8.90
CA THR A 39 -2.68 3.21 -7.52
C THR A 39 -2.58 4.42 -6.61
N ASP A 40 -2.77 4.21 -5.32
CA ASP A 40 -2.59 5.23 -4.28
C ASP A 40 -1.22 5.93 -4.36
N CYS A 41 -0.14 5.16 -4.45
CA CYS A 41 1.23 5.67 -4.56
C CYS A 41 1.40 6.56 -5.80
N ASN A 42 0.91 6.10 -6.97
CA ASN A 42 0.98 6.89 -8.20
C ASN A 42 0.20 8.21 -8.08
N ALA A 43 -0.99 8.23 -7.49
CA ALA A 43 -1.72 9.49 -7.31
C ALA A 43 -1.00 10.48 -6.39
N ILE A 44 -0.44 10.01 -5.28
CA ILE A 44 0.34 10.85 -4.36
C ILE A 44 1.57 11.43 -5.07
N ASN A 45 2.29 10.61 -5.85
CA ASN A 45 3.45 11.07 -6.63
C ASN A 45 3.09 12.12 -7.69
N ASN A 46 1.83 12.14 -8.12
CA ASN A 46 1.30 13.12 -9.05
C ASN A 46 0.58 14.31 -8.36
N ASN A 47 0.74 14.49 -7.05
CA ASN A 47 0.13 15.56 -6.24
C ASN A 47 -1.41 15.53 -6.18
N TYR A 48 -2.01 14.34 -6.27
CA TYR A 48 -3.45 14.15 -6.08
C TYR A 48 -3.78 13.57 -4.71
N THR A 49 -5.03 13.73 -4.29
CA THR A 49 -5.59 12.99 -3.14
C THR A 49 -6.00 11.59 -3.59
N SER A 50 -5.77 10.59 -2.73
CA SER A 50 -6.15 9.20 -2.97
C SER A 50 -7.17 8.73 -1.94
N ILE A 51 -8.19 7.98 -2.39
CA ILE A 51 -9.13 7.24 -1.54
C ILE A 51 -9.09 5.79 -1.97
N THR A 52 -8.70 4.90 -1.05
CA THR A 52 -8.61 3.45 -1.30
C THR A 52 -9.54 2.69 -0.34
N PRO A 53 -10.70 2.21 -0.81
CA PRO A 53 -11.52 1.27 -0.05
C PRO A 53 -10.75 -0.02 0.24
N LEU A 54 -10.75 -0.47 1.50
CA LEU A 54 -10.12 -1.72 1.93
C LEU A 54 -11.14 -2.64 2.59
N GLY A 55 -11.01 -3.93 2.35
CA GLY A 55 -11.80 -4.94 3.05
C GLY A 55 -11.42 -5.00 4.53
N SER A 56 -12.40 -4.93 5.43
CA SER A 56 -12.17 -4.99 6.88
C SER A 56 -11.78 -6.38 7.38
N TRP A 57 -11.97 -7.41 6.56
CA TRP A 57 -11.64 -8.79 6.88
C TRP A 57 -10.79 -9.41 5.76
N PRO A 58 -9.92 -10.38 6.06
CA PRO A 58 -9.23 -11.17 5.06
C PRO A 58 -10.19 -11.77 4.03
N SER A 59 -9.76 -11.90 2.77
CA SER A 59 -10.64 -12.35 1.67
C SER A 59 -11.20 -13.76 1.84
N ASN A 60 -10.60 -14.58 2.70
CA ASN A 60 -11.06 -15.94 3.03
C ASN A 60 -11.90 -15.99 4.31
N HIS A 61 -12.12 -14.87 4.98
CA HIS A 61 -12.92 -14.81 6.19
C HIS A 61 -14.42 -14.87 5.86
N PRO A 62 -15.27 -15.52 6.67
CA PRO A 62 -16.73 -15.58 6.41
C PRO A 62 -17.44 -14.23 6.34
N LEU A 63 -16.86 -13.19 6.98
CA LEU A 63 -17.33 -11.80 6.91
C LEU A 63 -16.55 -10.95 5.89
N GLY A 64 -15.73 -11.59 5.06
CA GLY A 64 -15.00 -10.95 3.98
C GLY A 64 -15.95 -10.34 2.96
N LEU A 65 -15.65 -9.12 2.52
CA LEU A 65 -16.37 -8.52 1.41
C LEU A 65 -16.09 -9.32 0.14
N ASP A 66 -17.12 -9.51 -0.68
CA ASP A 66 -16.95 -10.13 -1.99
C ASP A 66 -15.95 -9.34 -2.86
N LYS A 67 -15.13 -10.06 -3.63
CA LYS A 67 -14.09 -9.45 -4.46
C LYS A 67 -14.65 -8.53 -5.53
N GLU A 68 -15.82 -8.85 -6.08
CA GLU A 68 -16.45 -8.01 -7.08
C GLU A 68 -17.01 -6.74 -6.46
N ALA A 69 -17.63 -6.83 -5.28
CA ALA A 69 -18.05 -5.64 -4.54
C ALA A 69 -16.89 -4.68 -4.23
N LEU A 70 -15.72 -5.22 -3.85
CA LEU A 70 -14.52 -4.40 -3.64
C LEU A 70 -13.97 -3.79 -4.95
N LYS A 71 -14.11 -4.46 -6.10
CA LYS A 71 -13.74 -3.87 -7.39
C LYS A 71 -14.70 -2.77 -7.83
N GLN A 72 -15.99 -2.92 -7.55
CA GLN A 72 -16.97 -1.90 -7.91
C GLN A 72 -16.78 -0.62 -7.08
N SER A 73 -16.33 -0.74 -5.81
CA SER A 73 -16.10 0.42 -4.95
C SER A 73 -14.94 1.32 -5.40
N ILE A 74 -14.09 0.84 -6.32
CA ILE A 74 -12.93 1.57 -6.81
C ILE A 74 -13.14 2.23 -8.18
N LEU A 75 -14.35 2.12 -8.73
CA LEU A 75 -14.74 2.76 -9.99
C LEU A 75 -14.99 4.26 -9.78
N GLU A 76 -14.43 5.05 -10.69
CA GLU A 76 -14.61 6.50 -10.72
C GLU A 76 -15.78 6.90 -11.64
N SER A 77 -16.50 7.95 -11.25
CA SER A 77 -17.43 8.68 -12.10
C SER A 77 -16.68 9.61 -13.07
N SER A 78 -17.41 10.23 -14.00
CA SER A 78 -16.82 11.10 -15.04
C SER A 78 -16.10 12.34 -14.50
N ASP A 79 -16.34 12.71 -13.25
CA ASP A 79 -15.71 13.81 -12.53
C ASP A 79 -14.52 13.37 -11.65
N GLY A 80 -14.17 12.08 -11.68
CA GLY A 80 -13.04 11.50 -10.95
C GLY A 80 -13.33 11.14 -9.48
N PHE A 81 -14.57 11.34 -9.00
CA PHE A 81 -14.97 10.87 -7.67
C PHE A 81 -15.33 9.38 -7.69
N PRO A 82 -15.31 8.69 -6.54
CA PRO A 82 -15.84 7.33 -6.46
C PRO A 82 -17.32 7.33 -6.85
N TYR A 83 -17.76 6.36 -7.65
CA TYR A 83 -19.14 6.28 -8.17
C TYR A 83 -20.25 6.24 -7.10
N TRP A 84 -19.88 5.92 -5.86
CA TRP A 84 -20.78 5.84 -4.71
C TRP A 84 -20.87 7.12 -3.87
N ILE A 85 -20.15 8.19 -4.26
CA ILE A 85 -20.26 9.55 -3.72
C ILE A 85 -21.19 10.38 -4.61
#